data_AF-A0A5C7ZPU7-F1
#
_entry.id   AF-A0A5C7ZPU7-F1
#
_cell.length_a   1.000
_cell.length_b   1.000
_cell.length_c   1.000
_cell.angle_alpha   90.00
_cell.angle_beta   90.00
_cell.angle_gamma   90.00
#
_symmetry.space_group_name_H-M   'P 1'
#
loop_
_entity.id
_entity.type
_entity.pdbx_description
1 polymer ?
#
loop_
_entity_poly.entity_id
_entity_poly.type
_entity_poly.pdbx_seq_one_letter_code
_entity_poly.pdbx_strand_id
1 'polypeptide(L)'
;MKHVPFASALVLGLALTGTYCQAETVSSDGNCPDISGRYRAYGPDHEVRDALAAIKAFSNNSKGRLIEIQWVSDGAFQVSSGTANSEWGMSKPTRLVEGTDFTCNDGFIRFKEVAESVRKEDGDEYPYSGTSIVEIGKSGNQTLSVTVTFSGSKKISLFSYDSANVEIRKPGTQRTFVETLHWEALSDSDFESLTRIPEKEPESFVEIRRMLSARILGDTRLIGLKQSSEGVLASLRASRDDDIVDLENNLRAAWIAYDSKREPVWSNNDYSFEFLIRTGDADDGRASRPSLLRVGKELRDLAWPLAQFGEVTAADTGFEATFQLEQPHSAEALVERLKANSRLLGEFELVETPPGHSAVAEPRIHLRMQLR
;
A
#
# COMPACT_ATOMS: atom_id res chain seq x y z
N MET A 1 -74.67 -36.95 57.26
CA MET A 1 -74.28 -38.38 57.29
C MET A 1 -72.81 -38.49 56.96
N LYS A 2 -72.08 -39.22 57.82
CA LYS A 2 -70.75 -39.83 57.68
C LYS A 2 -69.49 -38.94 57.69
N HIS A 3 -68.92 -38.90 58.90
CA HIS A 3 -67.50 -38.91 59.27
C HIS A 3 -66.66 -39.87 58.41
N VAL A 4 -65.33 -39.73 58.24
CA VAL A 4 -64.23 -39.98 59.20
C VAL A 4 -62.88 -39.63 58.49
N PRO A 5 -61.76 -39.39 59.24
CA PRO A 5 -60.61 -38.54 58.89
C PRO A 5 -59.24 -39.29 58.82
N PHE A 6 -58.14 -38.55 59.04
CA PHE A 6 -56.70 -38.93 59.20
C PHE A 6 -55.91 -39.13 57.87
N ALA A 7 -54.64 -38.74 57.73
CA ALA A 7 -53.56 -38.67 58.72
C ALA A 7 -52.46 -37.64 58.40
N SER A 8 -51.75 -37.26 59.46
CA SER A 8 -50.51 -36.51 59.55
C SER A 8 -49.28 -37.21 58.93
N ALA A 9 -48.32 -36.43 58.46
CA ALA A 9 -46.86 -36.65 58.46
C ALA A 9 -46.23 -35.46 57.71
N LEU A 10 -45.07 -34.88 58.03
CA LEU A 10 -44.07 -35.02 59.07
C LEU A 10 -43.23 -33.73 58.95
N VAL A 11 -42.86 -33.11 60.06
CA VAL A 11 -41.83 -32.06 60.08
C VAL A 11 -40.46 -32.73 59.94
N LEU A 12 -39.65 -32.31 58.97
CA LEU A 12 -38.19 -32.40 59.09
C LEU A 12 -37.55 -31.18 58.43
N GLY A 13 -36.88 -30.38 59.24
CA GLY A 13 -36.04 -29.30 58.78
C GLY A 13 -34.75 -29.82 58.16
N LEU A 14 -34.29 -29.14 57.12
CA LEU A 14 -32.87 -29.05 56.81
C LEU A 14 -32.55 -27.58 56.55
N ALA A 15 -31.72 -27.03 57.43
CA ALA A 15 -30.99 -25.81 57.18
C ALA A 15 -29.98 -26.07 56.06
N LEU A 16 -30.08 -25.34 54.96
CA LEU A 16 -28.95 -25.11 54.06
C LEU A 16 -28.47 -23.69 54.30
N THR A 17 -27.38 -23.64 55.05
CA THR A 17 -26.51 -22.49 55.25
C THR A 17 -25.94 -22.01 53.92
N GLY A 18 -25.73 -20.70 53.86
CA GLY A 18 -25.33 -19.91 52.71
C GLY A 18 -24.25 -20.50 51.80
N THR A 19 -24.41 -20.22 50.51
CA THR A 19 -23.47 -19.34 49.81
C THR A 19 -24.31 -18.58 48.78
N TYR A 20 -24.95 -17.48 49.20
CA TYR A 20 -25.34 -16.47 48.22
C TYR A 20 -24.04 -15.91 47.71
N CYS A 21 -23.64 -16.31 46.50
CA CYS A 21 -22.70 -15.56 45.71
C CYS A 21 -23.35 -14.18 45.57
N GLN A 22 -22.87 -13.21 46.36
CA GLN A 22 -23.14 -11.82 46.10
C GLN A 22 -22.57 -11.58 44.70
N ALA A 23 -23.43 -11.60 43.68
CA ALA A 23 -23.16 -10.81 42.51
C ALA A 23 -23.08 -9.38 43.05
N GLU A 24 -21.87 -8.87 43.14
CA GLU A 24 -21.60 -7.48 43.46
C GLU A 24 -22.52 -6.65 42.57
N THR A 25 -23.53 -6.03 43.18
CA THR A 25 -24.21 -4.90 42.59
C THR A 25 -23.13 -3.83 42.45
N VAL A 26 -22.54 -3.75 41.26
CA VAL A 26 -21.70 -2.64 40.83
C VAL A 26 -22.50 -1.37 41.12
N SER A 27 -22.03 -0.57 42.07
CA SER A 27 -22.72 0.67 42.43
C SER A 27 -22.70 1.59 41.21
N SER A 28 -23.89 2.01 40.79
CA SER A 28 -24.13 2.98 39.73
C SER A 28 -23.78 4.41 40.17
N ASP A 29 -22.50 4.64 40.48
CA ASP A 29 -21.93 5.97 40.33
C ASP A 29 -21.44 6.04 38.89
N GLY A 30 -21.94 7.00 38.11
CA GLY A 30 -21.70 7.18 36.67
C GLY A 30 -20.27 7.55 36.31
N ASN A 31 -19.29 6.78 36.78
CA ASN A 31 -17.89 6.90 36.42
C ASN A 31 -17.64 6.14 35.13
N CYS A 32 -16.98 6.80 34.18
CA CYS A 32 -16.45 6.16 33.00
C CYS A 32 -15.50 5.01 33.37
N PRO A 33 -15.60 3.85 32.69
CA PRO A 33 -14.62 2.80 32.87
C PRO A 33 -13.25 3.31 32.38
N ASP A 34 -12.20 3.08 33.18
CA ASP A 34 -10.84 3.29 32.68
C ASP A 34 -10.53 2.22 31.64
N ILE A 35 -10.50 2.59 30.36
CA ILE A 35 -10.13 1.73 29.23
C ILE A 35 -8.73 2.05 28.71
N SER A 36 -7.90 2.74 29.51
CA SER A 36 -6.55 3.10 29.11
C SER A 36 -5.71 1.85 28.88
N GLY A 37 -4.91 1.89 27.82
CA GLY A 37 -4.06 0.79 27.43
C GLY A 37 -3.70 0.80 25.96
N ARG A 38 -2.98 -0.23 25.56
CA ARG A 38 -2.53 -0.48 24.20
C ARG A 38 -3.20 -1.73 23.70
N TYR A 39 -3.78 -1.68 22.51
CA TYR A 39 -4.64 -2.73 21.99
C TYR A 39 -4.33 -3.01 20.53
N ARG A 40 -4.67 -4.22 20.09
CA ARG A 40 -4.69 -4.56 18.66
C ARG A 40 -6.12 -4.79 18.19
N ALA A 41 -6.54 -4.00 17.21
CA ALA A 41 -7.88 -4.08 16.64
C ALA A 41 -8.01 -5.32 15.75
N TYR A 42 -8.82 -6.27 16.20
CA TYR A 42 -9.11 -7.50 15.47
C TYR A 42 -10.61 -7.79 15.45
N GLY A 43 -11.04 -8.52 14.42
CA GLY A 43 -12.44 -8.81 14.14
C GLY A 43 -12.68 -8.89 12.64
N PRO A 44 -13.95 -9.10 12.23
CA PRO A 44 -14.35 -8.95 10.85
C PRO A 44 -14.29 -7.46 10.43
N ASP A 45 -14.05 -7.22 9.14
CA ASP A 45 -13.54 -5.93 8.65
C ASP A 45 -14.54 -4.78 8.84
N HIS A 46 -15.84 -5.05 8.73
CA HIS A 46 -16.87 -4.02 8.81
C HIS A 46 -17.04 -3.50 10.24
N GLU A 47 -17.02 -4.38 11.23
CA GLU A 47 -17.16 -4.09 12.65
C GLU A 47 -15.92 -3.36 13.18
N VAL A 48 -14.72 -3.83 12.81
CA VAL A 48 -13.47 -3.17 13.20
C VAL A 48 -13.40 -1.75 12.63
N ARG A 49 -13.84 -1.57 11.37
CA ARG A 49 -13.92 -0.25 10.75
C ARG A 49 -14.88 0.68 11.47
N ASP A 50 -16.08 0.21 11.82
CA ASP A 50 -17.06 1.01 12.56
C ASP A 50 -16.52 1.42 13.94
N ALA A 51 -15.90 0.49 14.66
CA ALA A 51 -15.27 0.76 15.94
C ALA A 51 -14.14 1.78 15.85
N LEU A 52 -13.24 1.63 14.87
CA LEU A 52 -12.15 2.58 14.63
C LEU A 52 -12.67 3.97 14.21
N ALA A 53 -13.76 4.04 13.45
CA ALA A 53 -14.39 5.30 13.08
C ALA A 53 -14.96 6.02 14.30
N ALA A 54 -15.69 5.31 15.17
CA ALA A 54 -16.28 5.87 16.39
C ALA A 54 -15.23 6.48 17.34
N ILE A 55 -14.04 5.88 17.44
CA ILE A 55 -12.93 6.40 18.25
C ILE A 55 -12.01 7.36 17.49
N LYS A 56 -12.41 7.81 16.29
CA LYS A 56 -11.63 8.71 15.40
C LYS A 56 -10.21 8.21 15.11
N ALA A 57 -10.06 6.90 14.99
CA ALA A 57 -8.81 6.19 14.67
C ALA A 57 -8.82 5.55 13.27
N PHE A 58 -9.83 5.83 12.44
CA PHE A 58 -10.02 5.20 11.14
C PHE A 58 -8.90 5.53 10.12
N SER A 59 -8.52 4.54 9.32
CA SER A 59 -7.79 4.72 8.05
C SER A 59 -8.18 3.61 7.07
N ASN A 60 -7.72 3.72 5.82
CA ASN A 60 -8.03 2.79 4.74
C ASN A 60 -7.61 1.33 5.01
N ASN A 61 -6.82 1.04 6.05
CA ASN A 61 -6.45 -0.33 6.46
C ASN A 61 -6.76 -0.56 7.95
N SER A 62 -7.92 -1.14 8.23
CA SER A 62 -8.49 -1.26 9.60
C SER A 62 -7.99 -2.48 10.39
N LYS A 63 -7.56 -3.55 9.72
CA LYS A 63 -7.30 -4.83 10.38
C LYS A 63 -5.92 -4.87 11.03
N GLY A 64 -5.86 -5.31 12.29
CA GLY A 64 -4.62 -5.48 13.04
C GLY A 64 -3.95 -4.16 13.42
N ARG A 65 -4.70 -3.04 13.38
CA ARG A 65 -4.20 -1.72 13.80
C ARG A 65 -3.86 -1.71 15.27
N LEU A 66 -2.83 -0.94 15.59
CA LEU A 66 -2.43 -0.67 16.96
C LEU A 66 -3.18 0.56 17.43
N ILE A 67 -3.76 0.48 18.62
CA ILE A 67 -4.51 1.56 19.26
C ILE A 67 -3.87 1.81 20.61
N GLU A 68 -3.63 3.08 20.94
CA GLU A 68 -3.26 3.50 22.28
C GLU A 68 -4.34 4.46 22.79
N ILE A 69 -4.91 4.13 23.95
CA ILE A 69 -5.95 4.92 24.61
C ILE A 69 -5.37 5.38 25.95
N GLN A 70 -5.43 6.68 26.21
CA GLN A 70 -4.97 7.27 27.47
C GLN A 70 -6.05 8.15 28.06
N TRP A 71 -6.44 7.88 29.31
CA TRP A 71 -7.32 8.76 30.07
C TRP A 71 -6.62 10.08 30.41
N VAL A 72 -7.34 11.19 30.24
CA VAL A 72 -6.91 12.53 30.60
C VAL A 72 -7.78 13.02 31.76
N SER A 73 -7.16 13.72 32.73
CA SER A 73 -7.75 14.07 34.03
C SER A 73 -9.02 14.93 33.99
N ASP A 74 -9.47 15.36 32.83
CA ASP A 74 -10.60 16.27 32.62
C ASP A 74 -11.81 15.61 31.91
N GLY A 75 -11.98 14.29 32.05
CA GLY A 75 -13.12 13.57 31.49
C GLY A 75 -13.00 13.35 29.97
N ALA A 76 -11.77 13.30 29.47
CA ALA A 76 -11.47 13.05 28.08
C ALA A 76 -10.49 11.88 27.96
N PHE A 77 -10.43 11.27 26.78
CA PHE A 77 -9.33 10.36 26.45
C PHE A 77 -8.66 10.78 25.14
N GLN A 78 -7.40 10.43 25.04
CA GLN A 78 -6.60 10.57 23.84
C GLN A 78 -6.45 9.22 23.17
N VAL A 79 -6.73 9.16 21.87
CA VAL A 79 -6.60 7.98 21.04
C VAL A 79 -5.56 8.22 19.97
N SER A 80 -4.53 7.38 19.96
CA SER A 80 -3.56 7.32 18.88
C SER A 80 -3.72 6.00 18.14
N SER A 81 -3.55 5.98 16.82
CA SER A 81 -3.60 4.75 16.04
C SER A 81 -2.45 4.61 15.06
N GLY A 82 -1.99 3.37 14.88
CA GLY A 82 -0.87 3.03 14.02
C GLY A 82 -1.14 1.75 13.25
N THR A 83 -0.26 1.44 12.33
CA THR A 83 -0.15 0.13 11.69
C THR A 83 1.14 -0.52 12.16
N ALA A 84 1.10 -1.83 12.41
CA ALA A 84 2.31 -2.55 12.80
C ALA A 84 3.38 -2.42 11.70
N ASN A 85 4.64 -2.24 12.08
CA ASN A 85 5.79 -2.06 11.17
C ASN A 85 5.63 -0.89 10.18
N SER A 86 4.90 0.16 10.56
CA SER A 86 4.67 1.33 9.71
C SER A 86 5.76 2.38 9.86
N GLU A 87 6.21 2.94 8.73
CA GLU A 87 7.15 4.07 8.70
C GLU A 87 6.61 5.32 9.40
N TRP A 88 5.28 5.46 9.45
CA TRP A 88 4.61 6.64 9.98
C TRP A 88 4.37 6.59 11.50
N GLY A 89 4.68 5.47 12.15
CA GLY A 89 4.46 5.27 13.59
C GLY A 89 2.99 5.39 14.02
N MET A 90 2.78 5.81 15.27
CA MET A 90 1.45 6.15 15.80
C MET A 90 1.02 7.53 15.33
N SER A 91 -0.28 7.71 15.04
CA SER A 91 -0.85 9.01 14.72
C SER A 91 -0.69 10.00 15.87
N LYS A 92 -0.83 11.30 15.57
CA LYS A 92 -1.06 12.29 16.62
C LYS A 92 -2.32 11.90 17.42
N PRO A 93 -2.31 12.05 18.75
CA PRO A 93 -3.47 11.67 19.57
C PRO A 93 -4.68 12.54 19.23
N THR A 94 -5.81 11.89 18.93
CA THR A 94 -7.12 12.54 18.81
C THR A 94 -7.77 12.59 20.18
N ARG A 95 -8.22 13.77 20.59
CA ARG A 95 -8.90 13.97 21.86
C ARG A 95 -10.40 13.76 21.71
N LEU A 96 -10.98 12.97 22.59
CA LEU A 96 -12.41 12.68 22.67
C LEU A 96 -12.93 13.08 24.05
N VAL A 97 -14.05 13.80 24.11
CA VAL A 97 -14.54 14.46 25.34
C VAL A 97 -15.90 13.89 25.76
N GLU A 98 -16.05 13.58 27.05
CA GLU A 98 -17.32 13.13 27.61
C GLU A 98 -18.42 14.20 27.43
N GLY A 99 -19.63 13.76 27.10
CA GLY A 99 -20.77 14.63 26.80
C GLY A 99 -20.73 15.23 25.39
N THR A 100 -19.58 15.27 24.71
CA THR A 100 -19.47 15.71 23.31
C THR A 100 -19.36 14.54 22.36
N ASP A 101 -18.35 13.69 22.54
CA ASP A 101 -18.04 12.58 21.64
C ASP A 101 -18.58 11.24 22.15
N PHE A 102 -18.68 11.08 23.47
CA PHE A 102 -19.16 9.86 24.11
C PHE A 102 -19.94 10.16 25.39
N THR A 103 -20.60 9.14 25.93
CA THR A 103 -21.24 9.15 27.26
C THR A 103 -20.92 7.86 27.98
N CYS A 104 -20.79 7.92 29.30
CA CYS A 104 -20.52 6.76 30.12
C CYS A 104 -21.80 6.28 30.82
N ASN A 105 -22.17 5.02 30.59
CA ASN A 105 -23.33 4.39 31.22
C ASN A 105 -22.96 2.95 31.61
N ASP A 106 -23.30 2.55 32.84
CA ASP A 106 -23.21 1.16 33.32
C ASP A 106 -21.86 0.46 33.05
N GLY A 107 -20.75 1.20 33.21
CA GLY A 107 -19.40 0.65 32.99
C GLY A 107 -18.99 0.52 31.52
N PHE A 108 -19.73 1.15 30.60
CA PHE A 108 -19.42 1.23 29.17
C PHE A 108 -19.31 2.69 28.71
N ILE A 109 -18.42 2.92 27.74
CA ILE A 109 -18.31 4.15 26.97
C ILE A 109 -19.11 3.97 25.69
N ARG A 110 -20.18 4.75 25.53
CA ARG A 110 -20.99 4.78 24.32
C ARG A 110 -20.63 5.99 23.47
N PHE A 111 -20.22 5.74 22.24
CA PHE A 111 -19.86 6.81 21.29
C PHE A 111 -21.12 7.41 20.66
N LYS A 112 -21.14 8.75 20.56
CA LYS A 112 -22.24 9.49 19.94
C LYS A 112 -22.14 9.54 18.42
N GLU A 113 -20.92 9.45 17.89
CA GLU A 113 -20.69 9.44 16.46
C GLU A 113 -21.26 8.14 15.86
N VAL A 114 -22.11 8.33 14.86
CA VAL A 114 -22.80 7.24 14.18
C VAL A 114 -22.06 6.97 12.87
N ALA A 115 -21.39 5.82 12.77
CA ALA A 115 -20.62 5.47 11.58
C ALA A 115 -21.54 4.99 10.46
N GLU A 116 -21.42 5.58 9.27
CA GLU A 116 -22.05 5.03 8.07
C GLU A 116 -21.40 3.69 7.72
N SER A 117 -22.21 2.64 7.71
CA SER A 117 -21.73 1.28 7.53
C SER A 117 -22.52 0.52 6.48
N VAL A 118 -21.83 -0.45 5.89
CA VAL A 118 -22.37 -1.36 4.88
C VAL A 118 -22.09 -2.76 5.34
N ARG A 119 -23.11 -3.60 5.45
CA ARG A 119 -23.02 -5.02 5.79
C ARG A 119 -23.45 -5.84 4.59
N LYS A 120 -22.68 -6.88 4.25
CA LYS A 120 -23.07 -7.87 3.23
C LYS A 120 -23.10 -9.24 3.90
N GLU A 121 -24.27 -9.89 3.88
CA GLU A 121 -24.40 -11.29 4.28
C GLU A 121 -24.09 -12.20 3.10
N ASP A 122 -23.52 -13.38 3.39
CA ASP A 122 -23.34 -14.42 2.39
C ASP A 122 -24.71 -14.90 1.87
N GLY A 123 -24.88 -14.87 0.54
CA GLY A 123 -26.13 -15.24 -0.12
C GLY A 123 -27.11 -14.09 -0.35
N ASP A 124 -26.85 -12.89 0.19
CA ASP A 124 -27.66 -11.71 -0.08
C ASP A 124 -27.20 -10.97 -1.35
N GLU A 125 -28.14 -10.76 -2.28
CA GLU A 125 -27.90 -10.06 -3.55
C GLU A 125 -27.54 -8.57 -3.36
N TYR A 126 -28.09 -7.94 -2.31
CA TYR A 126 -27.93 -6.52 -2.02
C TYR A 126 -27.40 -6.28 -0.61
N PRO A 127 -26.42 -5.37 -0.42
CA PRO A 127 -25.90 -5.06 0.90
C PRO A 127 -26.91 -4.25 1.73
N TYR A 128 -26.83 -4.40 3.04
CA TYR A 128 -27.48 -3.51 3.99
C TYR A 128 -26.66 -2.24 4.15
N SER A 129 -27.33 -1.10 4.12
CA SER A 129 -26.71 0.19 4.46
C SER A 129 -27.46 0.80 5.62
N GLY A 130 -26.70 1.38 6.54
CA GLY A 130 -27.24 1.90 7.77
C GLY A 130 -26.16 2.54 8.60
N THR A 131 -26.38 2.47 9.90
CA THR A 131 -25.65 3.23 10.89
C THR A 131 -25.26 2.33 12.05
N SER A 132 -24.02 2.49 12.52
CA SER A 132 -23.51 1.73 13.66
C SER A 132 -23.33 2.63 14.89
N ILE A 133 -23.74 2.13 16.04
CA ILE A 133 -23.42 2.70 17.37
C ILE A 133 -22.40 1.78 18.02
N VAL A 134 -21.37 2.37 18.64
CA VAL A 134 -20.27 1.63 19.26
C VAL A 134 -20.26 1.85 20.76
N GLU A 135 -20.10 0.77 21.51
CA GLU A 135 -19.94 0.75 22.96
C GLU A 135 -18.66 -0.01 23.31
N ILE A 136 -17.82 0.57 24.17
CA ILE A 136 -16.55 -0.02 24.60
C ILE A 136 -16.54 -0.15 26.12
N GLY A 137 -16.15 -1.31 26.62
CA GLY A 137 -15.98 -1.56 28.05
C GLY A 137 -14.88 -2.57 28.32
N LYS A 138 -14.47 -2.70 29.58
CA LYS A 138 -13.54 -3.75 29.99
C LYS A 138 -14.25 -5.11 30.07
N SER A 139 -13.61 -6.13 29.51
CA SER A 139 -14.04 -7.52 29.60
C SER A 139 -12.92 -8.31 30.28
N GLY A 140 -12.90 -8.27 31.61
CA GLY A 140 -11.78 -8.80 32.41
C GLY A 140 -10.57 -7.86 32.46
N ASN A 141 -9.44 -8.38 32.96
CA ASN A 141 -8.28 -7.55 33.35
C ASN A 141 -7.44 -7.03 32.16
N GLN A 142 -7.52 -7.66 30.99
CA GLN A 142 -6.62 -7.38 29.85
C GLN A 142 -7.33 -7.34 28.49
N THR A 143 -8.66 -7.26 28.45
CA THR A 143 -9.40 -7.27 27.19
C THR A 143 -10.43 -6.15 27.17
N LEU A 144 -10.51 -5.44 26.05
CA LEU A 144 -11.63 -4.56 25.76
C LEU A 144 -12.70 -5.34 25.00
N SER A 145 -13.94 -5.24 25.48
CA SER A 145 -15.12 -5.61 24.70
C SER A 145 -15.58 -4.39 23.92
N VAL A 146 -15.69 -4.55 22.61
CA VAL A 146 -16.19 -3.52 21.69
C VAL A 146 -17.46 -4.07 21.06
N THR A 147 -18.60 -3.52 21.47
CA THR A 147 -19.91 -3.87 20.92
C THR A 147 -20.29 -2.89 19.83
N VAL A 148 -20.54 -3.40 18.64
CA VAL A 148 -21.03 -2.65 17.48
C VAL A 148 -22.49 -3.03 17.27
N THR A 149 -23.38 -2.05 17.32
CA THR A 149 -24.80 -2.23 17.02
C THR A 149 -25.11 -1.54 15.70
N PHE A 150 -25.19 -2.30 14.63
CA PHE A 150 -25.62 -1.81 13.31
C PHE A 150 -27.14 -1.84 13.21
N SER A 151 -27.75 -0.78 12.68
CA SER A 151 -29.14 -0.80 12.22
C SER A 151 -29.24 -0.23 10.81
N GLY A 152 -29.86 -0.99 9.90
CA GLY A 152 -29.93 -0.62 8.48
C GLY A 152 -30.99 -1.38 7.70
N SER A 153 -31.01 -1.15 6.39
CA SER A 153 -31.94 -1.82 5.46
C SER A 153 -31.23 -2.13 4.15
N LYS A 154 -31.72 -3.10 3.38
CA LYS A 154 -31.16 -3.40 2.05
C LYS A 154 -31.29 -2.20 1.13
N LYS A 155 -30.22 -1.89 0.40
CA LYS A 155 -30.26 -0.91 -0.69
C LYS A 155 -30.64 -1.59 -1.99
N ILE A 156 -31.63 -1.05 -2.69
CA ILE A 156 -31.95 -1.44 -4.06
C ILE A 156 -31.67 -0.24 -4.97
N SER A 157 -30.97 -0.49 -6.08
CA SER A 157 -30.83 0.51 -7.14
C SER A 157 -32.12 0.53 -7.96
N LEU A 158 -32.74 1.71 -8.10
CA LEU A 158 -33.89 1.89 -9.00
C LEU A 158 -33.42 2.16 -10.42
N PHE A 159 -32.36 2.96 -10.55
CA PHE A 159 -31.78 3.36 -11.83
C PHE A 159 -30.27 3.57 -11.67
N SER A 160 -29.50 3.03 -12.61
CA SER A 160 -28.05 3.23 -12.71
C SER A 160 -27.73 3.81 -14.09
N TYR A 161 -27.25 5.05 -14.12
CA TYR A 161 -26.68 5.72 -15.29
C TYR A 161 -25.19 5.95 -15.07
N ASP A 162 -24.41 6.16 -16.12
CA ASP A 162 -22.96 6.46 -16.03
C ASP A 162 -22.63 7.70 -15.17
N SER A 163 -23.62 8.59 -14.94
CA SER A 163 -23.46 9.84 -14.19
C SER A 163 -24.20 9.89 -12.85
N ALA A 164 -25.08 8.93 -12.55
CA ALA A 164 -25.84 8.91 -11.30
C ALA A 164 -26.44 7.53 -11.00
N ASN A 165 -26.40 7.13 -9.73
CA ASN A 165 -27.10 5.96 -9.19
C ASN A 165 -28.16 6.43 -8.19
N VAL A 166 -29.41 6.07 -8.42
CA VAL A 166 -30.52 6.37 -7.50
C VAL A 166 -30.86 5.12 -6.72
N GLU A 167 -30.50 5.14 -5.44
CA GLU A 167 -30.70 4.03 -4.50
C GLU A 167 -31.82 4.36 -3.52
N ILE A 168 -32.71 3.39 -3.26
CA ILE A 168 -33.69 3.48 -2.17
C ILE A 168 -33.52 2.33 -1.18
N ARG A 169 -34.00 2.55 0.05
CA ARG A 169 -34.11 1.49 1.06
C ARG A 169 -35.28 0.58 0.71
N LYS A 170 -35.04 -0.73 0.66
CA LYS A 170 -36.09 -1.73 0.41
C LYS A 170 -37.00 -1.82 1.65
N PRO A 171 -38.30 -1.47 1.56
CA PRO A 171 -39.21 -1.54 2.69
C PRO A 171 -39.30 -2.95 3.28
N GLY A 172 -39.46 -3.05 4.60
CA GLY A 172 -39.57 -4.33 5.32
C GLY A 172 -38.27 -5.12 5.47
N THR A 173 -37.12 -4.57 5.07
CA THR A 173 -35.81 -5.23 5.19
C THR A 173 -34.95 -4.67 6.33
N GLN A 174 -35.56 -3.93 7.26
CA GLN A 174 -34.83 -3.39 8.38
C GLN A 174 -34.28 -4.53 9.25
N ARG A 175 -32.98 -4.45 9.54
CA ARG A 175 -32.30 -5.38 10.44
C ARG A 175 -31.40 -4.61 11.39
N THR A 176 -31.20 -5.23 12.55
CA THR A 176 -30.22 -4.81 13.53
C THR A 176 -29.26 -5.97 13.78
N PHE A 177 -27.97 -5.71 13.69
CA PHE A 177 -26.91 -6.66 14.05
C PHE A 177 -26.22 -6.13 15.30
N VAL A 178 -25.92 -7.05 16.23
CA VAL A 178 -25.15 -6.75 17.43
C VAL A 178 -23.94 -7.66 17.40
N GLU A 179 -22.78 -7.08 17.17
CA GLU A 179 -21.52 -7.80 17.06
C GLU A 179 -20.60 -7.37 18.22
N THR A 180 -19.95 -8.33 18.87
CA THR A 180 -18.98 -8.05 19.94
C THR A 180 -17.60 -8.50 19.52
N LEU A 181 -16.64 -7.57 19.57
CA LEU A 181 -15.23 -7.80 19.34
C LEU A 181 -14.48 -7.81 20.68
N HIS A 182 -13.41 -8.59 20.74
CA HIS A 182 -12.51 -8.64 21.88
C HIS A 182 -11.12 -8.17 21.44
N TRP A 183 -10.69 -7.02 21.95
CA TRP A 183 -9.36 -6.48 21.69
C TRP A 183 -8.47 -6.74 22.89
N GLU A 184 -7.47 -7.59 22.69
CA GLU A 184 -6.50 -7.93 23.71
C GLU A 184 -5.53 -6.77 23.96
N ALA A 185 -5.23 -6.53 25.23
CA ALA A 185 -4.21 -5.57 25.64
C ALA A 185 -2.83 -6.11 25.25
N LEU A 186 -2.00 -5.24 24.71
CA LEU A 186 -0.61 -5.50 24.39
C LEU A 186 0.27 -5.10 25.57
N SER A 187 1.26 -5.94 25.90
CA SER A 187 2.35 -5.53 26.78
C SER A 187 3.19 -4.43 26.12
N ASP A 188 3.94 -3.66 26.91
CA ASP A 188 4.83 -2.64 26.36
C ASP A 188 5.86 -3.23 25.41
N SER A 189 6.42 -4.41 25.72
CA SER A 189 7.37 -5.09 24.82
C SER A 189 6.73 -5.54 23.51
N ASP A 190 5.51 -6.06 23.55
CA ASP A 190 4.80 -6.49 22.34
C ASP A 190 4.45 -5.27 21.48
N PHE A 191 3.96 -4.20 22.11
CA PHE A 191 3.63 -2.96 21.45
C PHE A 191 4.87 -2.32 20.82
N GLU A 192 6.00 -2.25 21.52
CA GLU A 192 7.27 -1.75 21.00
C GLU A 192 7.80 -2.59 19.84
N SER A 193 7.69 -3.92 19.93
CA SER A 193 8.10 -4.81 18.83
C SER A 193 7.29 -4.59 17.56
N LEU A 194 5.99 -4.28 17.70
CA LEU A 194 5.05 -4.04 16.61
C LEU A 194 5.09 -2.60 16.09
N THR A 195 5.51 -1.65 16.92
CA THR A 195 5.68 -0.23 16.56
C THR A 195 7.09 0.10 16.10
N ARG A 196 8.00 -0.90 16.00
CA ARG A 196 9.39 -0.67 15.59
C ARG A 196 9.44 0.26 14.38
N ILE A 197 10.01 1.43 14.66
CA ILE A 197 10.42 2.46 13.72
C ILE A 197 11.16 1.75 12.58
N PRO A 198 10.91 2.12 11.31
CA PRO A 198 11.66 1.53 10.19
C PRO A 198 13.14 1.60 10.52
N GLU A 199 13.82 0.47 10.34
CA GLU A 199 15.28 0.40 10.41
C GLU A 199 15.83 1.63 9.68
N LYS A 200 16.66 2.43 10.37
CA LYS A 200 17.20 3.69 9.85
C LYS A 200 17.52 3.49 8.37
N GLU A 201 16.88 4.27 7.50
CA GLU A 201 17.05 4.14 6.05
C GLU A 201 18.57 4.06 5.76
N PRO A 202 19.05 3.04 5.01
CA PRO A 202 20.46 2.89 4.72
C PRO A 202 21.04 4.21 4.20
N GLU A 203 22.21 4.60 4.67
CA GLU A 203 22.82 5.89 4.26
C GLU A 203 23.02 5.97 2.74
N SER A 204 23.27 4.82 2.10
CA SER A 204 23.29 4.66 0.64
C SER A 204 21.99 5.09 -0.03
N PHE A 205 20.82 4.83 0.57
CA PHE A 205 19.53 5.21 -0.01
C PHE A 205 19.31 6.71 0.10
N VAL A 206 19.66 7.31 1.26
CA VAL A 206 19.60 8.75 1.46
C VAL A 206 20.52 9.47 0.46
N GLU A 207 21.73 8.95 0.24
CA GLU A 207 22.67 9.47 -0.75
C GLU A 207 22.08 9.40 -2.17
N ILE A 208 21.53 8.25 -2.56
CA ILE A 208 20.93 8.07 -3.88
C ILE A 208 19.72 8.99 -4.10
N ARG A 209 18.86 9.17 -3.11
CA ARG A 209 17.75 10.14 -3.21
C ARG A 209 18.25 11.56 -3.40
N ARG A 210 19.38 11.92 -2.79
CA ARG A 210 20.01 13.23 -2.96
C ARG A 210 20.62 13.37 -4.36
N MET A 211 21.27 12.32 -4.87
CA MET A 211 21.82 12.28 -6.23
C MET A 211 20.71 12.36 -7.28
N LEU A 212 19.68 11.50 -7.15
CA LEU A 212 18.46 11.47 -7.95
C LEU A 212 17.47 12.57 -7.53
N SER A 213 17.97 13.81 -7.45
CA SER A 213 17.14 14.99 -7.20
C SER A 213 16.08 15.18 -8.29
N ALA A 214 15.05 15.98 -8.03
CA ALA A 214 14.01 16.30 -9.02
C ALA A 214 14.57 16.82 -10.35
N ARG A 215 15.72 17.52 -10.32
CA ARG A 215 16.42 17.99 -11.53
C ARG A 215 16.99 16.85 -12.36
N ILE A 216 17.54 15.81 -11.72
CA ILE A 216 18.08 14.64 -12.41
C ILE A 216 16.95 13.77 -12.94
N LEU A 217 15.94 13.53 -12.11
CA LEU A 217 14.78 12.71 -12.43
C LEU A 217 13.92 13.30 -13.56
N GLY A 218 13.79 14.62 -13.65
CA GLY A 218 12.88 15.26 -14.60
C GLY A 218 11.45 14.75 -14.38
N ASP A 219 10.81 14.27 -15.46
CA ASP A 219 9.47 13.69 -15.41
C ASP A 219 9.45 12.18 -15.02
N THR A 220 10.62 11.58 -14.76
CA THR A 220 10.71 10.22 -14.24
C THR A 220 10.45 10.18 -12.72
N ARG A 221 9.76 9.14 -12.25
CA ARG A 221 9.49 8.92 -10.83
C ARG A 221 10.33 7.79 -10.25
N LEU A 222 10.97 8.04 -9.12
CA LEU A 222 11.60 7.01 -8.30
C LEU A 222 10.51 6.28 -7.48
N ILE A 223 10.41 4.97 -7.68
CA ILE A 223 9.40 4.11 -7.03
C ILE A 223 9.97 3.37 -5.83
N GLY A 224 11.23 2.94 -5.91
CA GLY A 224 11.85 2.15 -4.86
C GLY A 224 13.36 2.10 -4.99
N LEU A 225 14.01 1.77 -3.88
CA LEU A 225 15.44 1.52 -3.78
C LEU A 225 15.66 0.14 -3.17
N LYS A 226 16.64 -0.58 -3.70
CA LYS A 226 17.04 -1.89 -3.19
C LYS A 226 18.56 -1.95 -3.10
N GLN A 227 19.06 -2.38 -1.96
CA GLN A 227 20.50 -2.57 -1.77
C GLN A 227 20.98 -3.72 -2.64
N SER A 228 22.10 -3.51 -3.33
CA SER A 228 22.85 -4.51 -4.10
C SER A 228 24.29 -4.55 -3.61
N SER A 229 25.02 -5.62 -3.94
CA SER A 229 26.47 -5.72 -3.70
C SER A 229 27.27 -4.75 -4.56
N GLU A 230 26.72 -4.30 -5.69
CA GLU A 230 27.38 -3.41 -6.66
C GLU A 230 26.95 -1.92 -6.51
N GLY A 231 26.03 -1.61 -5.59
CA GLY A 231 25.45 -0.27 -5.44
C GLY A 231 24.00 -0.32 -4.99
N VAL A 232 23.19 0.63 -5.47
CA VAL A 232 21.76 0.71 -5.14
C VAL A 232 20.95 0.60 -6.43
N LEU A 233 20.05 -0.37 -6.48
CA LEU A 233 19.12 -0.54 -7.58
C LEU A 233 17.94 0.41 -7.39
N ALA A 234 17.76 1.33 -8.33
CA ALA A 234 16.66 2.28 -8.36
C ALA A 234 15.59 1.82 -9.34
N SER A 235 14.39 1.52 -8.84
CA SER A 235 13.22 1.19 -9.65
C SER A 235 12.51 2.48 -10.04
N LEU A 236 12.35 2.70 -11.35
CA LEU A 236 11.92 3.97 -11.94
C LEU A 236 10.70 3.77 -12.84
N ARG A 237 9.92 4.85 -13.01
CA ARG A 237 8.80 4.91 -13.94
C ARG A 237 8.76 6.20 -14.72
N ALA A 238 8.45 6.10 -16.01
CA ALA A 238 8.31 7.24 -16.91
C ALA A 238 7.04 7.07 -17.77
N SER A 239 6.37 8.15 -18.11
CA SER A 239 5.15 8.09 -18.95
C SER A 239 5.48 8.09 -20.44
N ARG A 240 6.68 8.53 -20.83
CA ARG A 240 7.15 8.54 -22.22
C ARG A 240 8.56 7.96 -22.30
N ASP A 241 8.94 7.50 -23.48
CA ASP A 241 10.30 7.04 -23.79
C ASP A 241 11.31 8.19 -23.75
N ASP A 242 10.92 9.38 -24.24
CA ASP A 242 11.75 10.59 -24.18
C ASP A 242 12.14 10.98 -22.74
N ASP A 243 11.26 10.77 -21.76
CA ASP A 243 11.55 11.09 -20.35
C ASP A 243 12.68 10.21 -19.77
N ILE A 244 12.80 8.97 -20.27
CA ILE A 244 13.87 8.03 -19.89
C ILE A 244 15.19 8.47 -20.49
N VAL A 245 15.17 8.87 -21.76
CA VAL A 245 16.33 9.42 -22.47
C VAL A 245 16.84 10.68 -21.79
N ASP A 246 15.95 11.57 -21.38
CA ASP A 246 16.28 12.80 -20.68
C ASP A 246 16.88 12.52 -19.29
N LEU A 247 16.33 11.55 -18.56
CA LEU A 247 16.93 11.07 -17.31
C LEU A 247 18.37 10.58 -17.53
N GLU A 248 18.60 9.71 -18.52
CA GLU A 248 19.94 9.20 -18.83
C GLU A 248 20.92 10.32 -19.22
N ASN A 249 20.45 11.30 -20.00
CA ASN A 249 21.24 12.48 -20.34
C ASN A 249 21.59 13.30 -19.09
N ASN A 250 20.65 13.48 -18.15
CA ASN A 250 20.85 14.20 -16.90
C ASN A 250 21.82 13.47 -15.96
N LEU A 251 21.68 12.15 -15.82
CA LEU A 251 22.60 11.31 -15.04
C LEU A 251 24.03 11.47 -15.55
N ARG A 252 24.21 11.36 -16.88
CA ARG A 252 25.51 11.49 -17.51
C ARG A 252 26.08 12.92 -17.40
N ALA A 253 25.25 13.94 -17.56
CA ALA A 253 25.66 15.34 -17.38
C ALA A 253 26.07 15.65 -15.93
N ALA A 254 25.50 14.94 -14.96
CA ALA A 254 25.84 15.03 -13.55
C ALA A 254 26.97 14.07 -13.13
N TRP A 255 27.59 13.36 -14.08
CA TRP A 255 28.63 12.36 -13.82
C TRP A 255 28.20 11.26 -12.83
N ILE A 256 26.91 10.92 -12.84
CA ILE A 256 26.36 9.84 -12.02
C ILE A 256 26.49 8.54 -12.81
N ALA A 257 27.33 7.62 -12.33
CA ALA A 257 27.48 6.31 -12.94
C ALA A 257 26.24 5.44 -12.73
N TYR A 258 25.72 4.87 -13.82
CA TYR A 258 24.55 4.01 -13.79
C TYR A 258 24.67 2.83 -14.77
N ASP A 259 23.98 1.73 -14.48
CA ASP A 259 23.76 0.65 -15.44
C ASP A 259 22.28 0.31 -15.56
N SER A 260 21.79 0.18 -16.79
CA SER A 260 20.52 -0.50 -17.07
C SER A 260 20.62 -1.97 -16.64
N LYS A 261 19.90 -2.35 -15.57
CA LYS A 261 19.77 -3.74 -15.11
C LYS A 261 18.46 -4.37 -15.55
N ARG A 262 17.41 -3.54 -15.69
CA ARG A 262 16.14 -3.93 -16.29
C ARG A 262 15.76 -2.91 -17.34
N GLU A 263 15.69 -3.38 -18.58
CA GLU A 263 15.29 -2.56 -19.73
C GLU A 263 13.89 -1.98 -19.55
N PRO A 264 13.62 -0.77 -20.09
CA PRO A 264 12.29 -0.18 -20.10
C PRO A 264 11.23 -1.07 -20.75
N VAL A 265 10.23 -1.45 -19.97
CA VAL A 265 9.07 -2.21 -20.43
C VAL A 265 7.82 -1.37 -20.25
N TRP A 266 7.05 -1.19 -21.32
CA TRP A 266 5.74 -0.53 -21.28
C TRP A 266 4.70 -1.45 -20.63
N SER A 267 4.04 -0.98 -19.58
CA SER A 267 2.94 -1.67 -18.90
C SER A 267 2.08 -0.68 -18.13
N ASN A 268 0.77 -0.91 -18.02
CA ASN A 268 -0.12 -0.07 -17.19
C ASN A 268 -0.02 1.45 -17.44
N ASN A 269 0.15 1.86 -18.71
CA ASN A 269 0.33 3.25 -19.16
C ASN A 269 1.61 3.95 -18.67
N ASP A 270 2.63 3.20 -18.25
CA ASP A 270 3.97 3.71 -17.99
C ASP A 270 5.08 2.73 -18.43
N TYR A 271 6.28 3.26 -18.61
CA TYR A 271 7.50 2.47 -18.68
C TYR A 271 7.98 2.18 -17.27
N SER A 272 8.32 0.92 -16.99
CA SER A 272 9.02 0.52 -15.76
C SER A 272 10.40 -0.03 -16.10
N PHE A 273 11.42 0.42 -15.38
CA PHE A 273 12.82 0.06 -15.58
C PHE A 273 13.62 0.15 -14.27
N GLU A 274 14.83 -0.38 -14.28
CA GLU A 274 15.73 -0.34 -13.11
C GLU A 274 17.15 0.02 -13.51
N PHE A 275 17.69 1.04 -12.83
CA PHE A 275 19.08 1.45 -12.94
C PHE A 275 19.82 1.10 -11.67
N LEU A 276 20.97 0.43 -11.80
CA LEU A 276 21.92 0.32 -10.71
C LEU A 276 22.70 1.62 -10.65
N ILE A 277 22.51 2.40 -9.59
CA ILE A 277 23.29 3.59 -9.32
C ILE A 277 24.43 3.21 -8.37
N ARG A 278 25.66 3.55 -8.74
CA ARG A 278 26.84 3.27 -7.92
C ARG A 278 27.10 4.43 -6.96
N THR A 279 27.30 4.12 -5.69
CA THR A 279 27.62 5.08 -4.62
C THR A 279 29.09 4.93 -4.23
N GLY A 280 29.90 5.98 -4.39
CA GLY A 280 31.33 5.98 -4.06
C GLY A 280 32.17 6.73 -5.11
N ASP A 281 33.48 6.89 -4.86
CA ASP A 281 34.49 7.38 -5.82
C ASP A 281 34.64 6.38 -6.98
N ALA A 282 33.61 6.27 -7.81
CA ALA A 282 33.51 5.33 -8.91
C ALA A 282 34.20 5.91 -10.15
N ASP A 283 35.53 6.03 -10.07
CA ASP A 283 36.42 6.08 -11.24
C ASP A 283 37.09 4.71 -11.44
N ASP A 284 36.29 3.64 -11.38
CA ASP A 284 36.68 2.28 -11.76
C ASP A 284 36.71 2.10 -13.30
N GLY A 285 36.66 3.20 -14.07
CA GLY A 285 36.82 3.22 -15.53
C GLY A 285 35.72 2.52 -16.32
N ARG A 286 34.68 1.98 -15.66
CA ARG A 286 33.56 1.30 -16.31
C ARG A 286 32.52 2.31 -16.79
N ALA A 287 32.42 2.48 -18.10
CA ALA A 287 31.37 3.26 -18.75
C ALA A 287 29.97 2.81 -18.29
N SER A 288 29.09 3.79 -18.06
CA SER A 288 27.68 3.52 -17.75
C SER A 288 27.01 2.76 -18.88
N ARG A 289 26.27 1.68 -18.58
CA ARG A 289 25.52 0.93 -19.60
C ARG A 289 24.15 1.59 -19.83
N PRO A 290 23.92 2.28 -20.97
CA PRO A 290 22.64 2.93 -21.26
C PRO A 290 21.54 1.90 -21.55
N SER A 291 20.29 2.35 -21.50
CA SER A 291 19.15 1.50 -21.92
C SER A 291 19.11 1.29 -23.43
N LEU A 292 18.46 0.22 -23.87
CA LEU A 292 18.20 -0.05 -25.29
C LEU A 292 17.36 1.07 -25.93
N LEU A 293 16.47 1.72 -25.17
CA LEU A 293 15.72 2.88 -25.68
C LEU A 293 16.64 4.04 -26.03
N ARG A 294 17.60 4.37 -25.16
CA ARG A 294 18.56 5.45 -25.40
C ARG A 294 19.47 5.17 -26.58
N VAL A 295 19.94 3.93 -26.72
CA VAL A 295 20.74 3.49 -27.86
C VAL A 295 19.91 3.54 -29.14
N GLY A 296 18.70 3.00 -29.12
CA GLY A 296 17.80 2.98 -30.27
C GLY A 296 17.44 4.38 -30.77
N LYS A 297 17.18 5.33 -29.86
CA LYS A 297 16.94 6.73 -30.23
C LYS A 297 18.16 7.36 -30.90
N GLU A 298 19.36 7.17 -30.34
CA GLU A 298 20.58 7.69 -30.95
C GLU A 298 20.82 7.15 -32.36
N LEU A 299 20.65 5.83 -32.53
CA LEU A 299 20.82 5.18 -33.82
C LEU A 299 19.78 5.66 -34.84
N ARG A 300 18.52 5.80 -34.44
CA ARG A 300 17.44 6.33 -35.29
C ARG A 300 17.73 7.75 -35.76
N ASP A 301 18.11 8.63 -34.84
CA ASP A 301 18.37 10.04 -35.12
C ASP A 301 19.59 10.23 -36.03
N LEU A 302 20.63 9.41 -35.84
CA LEU A 302 21.87 9.50 -36.63
C LEU A 302 21.79 8.76 -37.97
N ALA A 303 21.03 7.68 -38.07
CA ALA A 303 20.91 6.91 -39.30
C ALA A 303 20.11 7.66 -40.37
N TRP A 304 19.13 8.48 -39.98
CA TRP A 304 18.35 9.27 -40.93
C TRP A 304 19.20 10.34 -41.63
N PRO A 305 19.08 10.52 -42.97
CA PRO A 305 18.18 9.83 -43.90
C PRO A 305 18.80 8.63 -44.64
N LEU A 306 19.98 8.14 -44.24
CA LEU A 306 20.68 7.07 -44.97
C LEU A 306 20.07 5.69 -44.79
N ALA A 307 19.40 5.45 -43.66
CA ALA A 307 18.77 4.17 -43.37
C ALA A 307 17.57 4.33 -42.43
N GLN A 308 16.61 3.41 -42.55
CA GLN A 308 15.59 3.20 -41.53
C GLN A 308 16.15 2.29 -40.44
N PHE A 309 16.08 2.77 -39.20
CA PHE A 309 16.42 1.98 -38.02
C PHE A 309 15.33 0.94 -37.73
N GLY A 310 15.73 -0.31 -37.53
CA GLY A 310 14.86 -1.39 -37.13
C GLY A 310 14.81 -1.54 -35.61
N GLU A 311 15.62 -2.47 -35.10
CA GLU A 311 15.67 -2.80 -33.66
C GLU A 311 17.10 -2.75 -33.13
N VAL A 312 17.22 -2.68 -31.80
CA VAL A 312 18.48 -2.82 -31.08
C VAL A 312 18.31 -3.82 -29.95
N THR A 313 19.28 -4.71 -29.81
CA THR A 313 19.34 -5.73 -28.78
C THR A 313 20.63 -5.61 -27.98
N ALA A 314 20.60 -6.09 -26.74
CA ALA A 314 21.79 -6.18 -25.90
C ALA A 314 22.64 -7.38 -26.35
N ALA A 315 23.95 -7.17 -26.46
CA ALA A 315 24.95 -8.22 -26.64
C ALA A 315 25.87 -8.28 -25.41
N ASP A 316 26.72 -9.32 -25.35
CA ASP A 316 27.61 -9.58 -24.21
C ASP A 316 28.55 -8.39 -23.91
N THR A 317 29.09 -7.77 -24.95
CA THR A 317 30.07 -6.66 -24.86
C THR A 317 29.54 -5.33 -25.42
N GLY A 318 28.25 -5.23 -25.74
CA GLY A 318 27.70 -4.03 -26.36
C GLY A 318 26.27 -4.19 -26.85
N PHE A 319 26.02 -3.77 -28.08
CA PHE A 319 24.70 -3.71 -28.70
C PHE A 319 24.74 -4.25 -30.12
N GLU A 320 23.66 -4.87 -30.56
CA GLU A 320 23.45 -5.24 -31.96
C GLU A 320 22.22 -4.51 -32.49
N ALA A 321 22.28 -3.98 -33.71
CA ALA A 321 21.15 -3.28 -34.31
C ALA A 321 20.97 -3.62 -35.79
N THR A 322 19.73 -3.47 -36.24
CA THR A 322 19.33 -3.71 -37.62
C THR A 322 18.95 -2.42 -38.33
N PHE A 323 19.35 -2.30 -39.59
CA PHE A 323 19.07 -1.15 -40.44
C PHE A 323 18.63 -1.61 -41.82
N GLN A 324 17.77 -0.81 -42.45
CA GLN A 324 17.37 -0.95 -43.85
C GLN A 324 17.89 0.26 -44.61
N LEU A 325 18.81 0.05 -45.55
CA LEU A 325 19.43 1.14 -46.30
C LEU A 325 18.45 1.79 -47.28
N GLU A 326 18.47 3.11 -47.32
CA GLU A 326 17.77 3.90 -48.34
C GLU A 326 18.68 4.08 -49.56
N GLN A 327 18.18 3.78 -50.76
CA GLN A 327 18.97 4.01 -51.98
C GLN A 327 19.15 5.53 -52.23
N PRO A 328 20.34 5.98 -52.68
CA PRO A 328 21.50 5.21 -53.17
C PRO A 328 22.61 5.01 -52.12
N HIS A 329 22.30 5.05 -50.81
CA HIS A 329 23.31 5.04 -49.75
C HIS A 329 23.91 3.64 -49.51
N SER A 330 25.17 3.60 -49.05
CA SER A 330 25.90 2.37 -48.75
C SER A 330 26.04 2.11 -47.25
N ALA A 331 26.38 0.87 -46.88
CA ALA A 331 26.62 0.46 -45.50
C ALA A 331 27.77 1.25 -44.87
N GLU A 332 28.82 1.49 -45.65
CA GLU A 332 30.01 2.24 -45.24
C GLU A 332 29.65 3.68 -44.91
N ALA A 333 28.83 4.34 -45.73
CA ALA A 333 28.38 5.71 -45.48
C ALA A 333 27.57 5.83 -44.18
N LEU A 334 26.74 4.84 -43.87
CA LEU A 334 26.03 4.77 -42.59
C LEU A 334 27.01 4.62 -41.42
N VAL A 335 27.93 3.64 -41.50
CA VAL A 335 28.91 3.38 -40.44
C VAL A 335 29.82 4.59 -40.19
N GLU A 336 30.31 5.25 -41.25
CA GLU A 336 31.10 6.47 -41.13
C GLU A 336 30.33 7.60 -40.43
N ARG A 337 29.05 7.79 -40.79
CA ARG A 337 28.21 8.78 -40.12
C ARG A 337 27.99 8.46 -38.64
N LEU A 338 27.72 7.20 -38.30
CA LEU A 338 27.55 6.78 -36.91
C LEU A 338 28.84 6.97 -36.11
N LYS A 339 30.00 6.59 -36.66
CA LYS A 339 31.32 6.82 -36.05
C LYS A 339 31.64 8.30 -35.85
N ALA A 340 31.29 9.15 -36.82
CA ALA A 340 31.58 10.57 -36.74
C ALA A 340 30.70 11.31 -35.72
N ASN A 341 29.46 10.85 -35.49
CA ASN A 341 28.45 11.64 -34.78
C ASN A 341 27.95 11.02 -33.47
N SER A 342 28.13 9.71 -33.25
CA SER A 342 27.68 9.07 -32.02
C SER A 342 28.48 9.56 -30.80
N ARG A 343 27.75 9.87 -29.74
CA ARG A 343 28.30 10.27 -28.44
C ARG A 343 28.28 9.14 -27.42
N LEU A 344 27.61 8.02 -27.75
CA LEU A 344 27.52 6.83 -26.92
C LEU A 344 28.35 5.66 -27.45
N LEU A 345 28.43 5.49 -28.77
CA LEU A 345 28.97 4.29 -29.43
C LEU A 345 30.27 4.60 -30.17
N GLY A 346 31.27 3.71 -30.04
CA GLY A 346 32.63 3.91 -30.51
C GLY A 346 33.05 2.96 -31.62
N GLU A 347 33.00 1.66 -31.32
CA GLU A 347 33.32 0.61 -32.27
C GLU A 347 32.06 0.16 -33.01
N PHE A 348 32.19 -0.06 -34.32
CA PHE A 348 31.11 -0.54 -35.19
C PHE A 348 31.68 -1.63 -36.10
N GLU A 349 31.09 -2.82 -36.01
CA GLU A 349 31.43 -4.00 -36.79
C GLU A 349 30.21 -4.41 -37.62
N LEU A 350 30.42 -4.64 -38.92
CA LEU A 350 29.39 -5.16 -39.81
C LEU A 350 29.28 -6.68 -39.60
N VAL A 351 28.13 -7.14 -39.13
CA VAL A 351 27.81 -8.57 -39.03
C VAL A 351 27.07 -8.94 -40.30
N GLU A 352 27.57 -9.91 -41.07
CA GLU A 352 27.02 -10.27 -42.38
C GLU A 352 25.49 -10.53 -42.35
N THR A 353 24.83 -10.19 -43.45
CA THR A 353 23.37 -10.24 -43.64
C THR A 353 22.82 -11.65 -43.37
N PRO A 354 21.77 -11.83 -42.52
CA PRO A 354 21.08 -13.09 -42.38
C PRO A 354 20.55 -13.55 -43.75
N PRO A 355 20.76 -14.81 -44.16
CA PRO A 355 20.26 -15.30 -45.43
C PRO A 355 18.73 -15.42 -45.37
N GLY A 356 18.01 -14.55 -46.10
CA GLY A 356 16.55 -14.46 -46.04
C GLY A 356 15.89 -14.09 -47.37
N HIS A 357 15.78 -15.07 -48.28
CA HIS A 357 14.69 -15.31 -49.24
C HIS A 357 13.76 -14.13 -49.59
N SER A 358 14.22 -13.15 -50.38
CA SER A 358 13.30 -12.36 -51.21
C SER A 358 14.03 -11.71 -52.39
N ALA A 359 13.52 -11.91 -53.59
CA ALA A 359 14.13 -11.50 -54.86
C ALA A 359 14.06 -9.98 -55.13
N VAL A 360 13.63 -9.17 -54.16
CA VAL A 360 13.54 -7.69 -54.24
C VAL A 360 13.85 -7.04 -52.88
N ALA A 361 14.78 -7.61 -52.10
CA ALA A 361 15.06 -7.12 -50.75
C ALA A 361 16.02 -5.91 -50.78
N GLU A 362 15.56 -4.77 -50.30
CA GLU A 362 16.42 -3.64 -49.91
C GLU A 362 17.53 -4.13 -48.95
N PRO A 363 18.77 -3.63 -49.06
CA PRO A 363 19.88 -4.19 -48.31
C PRO A 363 19.71 -3.92 -46.81
N ARG A 364 19.43 -4.99 -46.06
CA ARG A 364 19.42 -4.99 -44.59
C ARG A 364 20.81 -5.19 -44.05
N ILE A 365 21.16 -4.41 -43.05
CA ILE A 365 22.47 -4.44 -42.38
C ILE A 365 22.28 -4.78 -40.90
N HIS A 366 23.19 -5.60 -40.39
CA HIS A 366 23.34 -5.87 -38.98
C HIS A 366 24.67 -5.28 -38.48
N LEU A 367 24.60 -4.46 -37.45
CA LEU A 367 25.78 -3.83 -36.85
C LEU A 367 25.94 -4.29 -35.40
N ARG A 368 27.16 -4.69 -35.03
CA ARG A 368 27.58 -4.84 -33.64
C ARG A 368 28.35 -3.60 -33.20
N MET A 369 28.06 -3.11 -32.01
CA MET A 369 28.56 -1.82 -31.53
C MET A 369 29.00 -1.90 -30.07
N GLN A 370 30.04 -1.16 -29.72
CA GLN A 370 30.50 -1.01 -28.32
C GLN A 370 30.39 0.44 -27.84
N LEU A 371 30.30 0.62 -26.52
CA LEU A 371 30.31 1.93 -25.88
C LEU A 371 31.66 2.63 -26.07
N ARG A 372 31.65 3.97 -26.08
CA ARG A 372 32.86 4.81 -26.08
C ARG A 372 33.54 4.89 -24.73
#